data_AF-A0A2E2EM82-F1
#
_entry.id   AF-A0A2E2EM82-F1
#
_cell.length_a   1.000
_cell.length_b   1.000
_cell.length_c   1.000
_cell.angle_alpha   90.00
_cell.angle_beta   90.00
_cell.angle_gamma   90.00
#
_symmetry.space_group_name_H-M   'P 1'
#
loop_
_entity.id
_entity.type
_entity.pdbx_description
1 polymer ?
#
loop_
_entity_poly.entity_id
_entity_poly.type
_entity_poly.pdbx_seq_one_letter_code
_entity_poly.pdbx_strand_id
1 'polypeptide(L)' 'MKYIIYILILFFSININAQSSEKIELLNSDKLVNGPKNSDYWICSGNVSFKHNKTIIKCDSSHHYMKNNKMIAFGNIRI' A
#
# COMPACT_ATOMS: atom_id res chain seq x y z
N MET A 1 33.65 -18.37 -24.57
CA MET A 1 33.59 -16.99 -24.02
C MET A 1 32.22 -16.32 -24.22
N LYS A 2 31.67 -16.27 -25.44
CA LYS A 2 30.39 -15.58 -25.72
C LYS A 2 29.19 -16.08 -24.89
N TYR A 3 29.04 -17.39 -24.68
CA TYR A 3 27.94 -17.99 -23.91
C TYR A 3 28.02 -17.79 -22.39
N ILE A 4 29.23 -17.64 -21.85
CA ILE A 4 29.47 -17.40 -20.42
C ILE A 4 28.92 -16.04 -20.00
N ILE A 5 29.07 -15.04 -20.88
CA ILE A 5 28.53 -13.68 -20.64
C ILE A 5 27.00 -13.69 -20.59
N TYR A 6 26.32 -14.46 -21.45
CA TYR A 6 24.86 -14.56 -21.42
C TYR A 6 24.34 -15.25 -20.15
N ILE A 7 25.04 -16.28 -19.66
CA ILE A 7 24.71 -16.96 -18.39
C ILE A 7 24.89 -16.01 -17.19
N LEU A 8 25.94 -15.18 -17.21
CA LEU A 8 26.20 -14.21 -16.15
C LEU A 8 25.12 -13.12 -16.08
N ILE A 9 24.63 -12.66 -17.24
CA ILE A 9 23.55 -11.66 -17.33
C ILE A 9 22.22 -12.22 -16.80
N LEU A 10 21.89 -13.49 -17.09
CA LEU A 10 20.70 -14.14 -16.55
C LEU A 10 20.71 -14.22 -15.02
N PHE A 11 21.89 -14.47 -14.44
CA PHE A 11 22.08 -14.56 -12.99
C PHE A 11 21.96 -13.22 -12.26
N PHE A 12 22.05 -12.09 -12.97
CA PHE A 12 21.93 -10.77 -12.34
C PHE A 12 20.46 -10.35 -12.15
N SER A 13 19.55 -10.85 -13.00
CA SER A 13 18.13 -10.49 -13.00
C SER A 13 17.33 -10.98 -11.79
N ILE A 14 17.86 -11.92 -11.00
CA ILE A 14 17.16 -12.53 -9.86
C ILE A 14 17.19 -11.66 -8.59
N ASN A 15 18.02 -10.61 -8.53
CA ASN A 15 18.24 -9.80 -7.32
C ASN A 15 17.33 -8.57 -7.21
N ILE A 16 16.25 -8.48 -7.99
CA ILE A 16 15.34 -7.34 -7.96
C ILE A 16 14.39 -7.48 -6.75
N ASN A 17 14.73 -6.81 -5.64
CA ASN A 17 13.93 -6.74 -4.40
C ASN A 17 12.66 -5.86 -4.52
N ALA A 18 11.97 -5.88 -5.66
CA ALA A 18 10.78 -5.03 -5.89
C ALA A 18 9.50 -5.52 -5.17
N GLN A 19 9.56 -6.65 -4.47
CA GLN A 19 8.39 -7.32 -3.89
C GLN A 19 8.43 -7.39 -2.36
N SER A 20 8.85 -6.32 -1.66
CA SER A 20 8.61 -6.25 -0.22
C SER A 20 7.11 -6.08 0.03
N SER A 21 6.49 -7.05 0.70
CA SER A 21 5.08 -6.97 1.11
C SER A 21 4.96 -6.05 2.32
N GLU A 22 5.07 -4.75 2.10
CA GLU A 22 4.96 -3.76 3.17
C GLU A 22 3.51 -3.46 3.52
N LYS A 23 3.26 -3.22 4.79
CA LYS A 23 1.92 -3.00 5.31
C LYS A 23 1.48 -1.57 5.03
N ILE A 24 0.20 -1.40 4.68
CA ILE A 24 -0.48 -0.11 4.66
C ILE A 24 -0.83 0.23 6.10
N GLU A 25 -0.19 1.27 6.62
CA GLU A 25 -0.38 1.75 7.98
C GLU A 25 -1.22 3.02 7.98
N LEU A 26 -2.29 3.05 8.76
CA LEU A 26 -3.03 4.28 9.00
C LEU A 26 -2.22 5.17 9.95
N LEU A 27 -1.82 6.36 9.49
CA LEU A 27 -1.10 7.34 10.29
C LEU A 27 -2.06 8.30 11.01
N ASN A 28 -3.11 8.76 10.32
CA ASN A 28 -4.08 9.71 10.87
C ASN A 28 -5.47 9.52 10.26
N SER A 29 -6.51 9.77 11.05
CA SER A 29 -7.89 9.99 10.62
C SER A 29 -8.65 10.70 11.74
N ASP A 30 -9.45 11.71 11.40
CA ASP A 30 -10.24 12.42 12.43
C ASP A 30 -11.38 11.54 12.96
N LYS A 31 -11.94 10.69 12.11
CA LYS A 31 -12.99 9.73 12.46
C LYS A 31 -12.69 8.36 11.87
N LEU A 32 -12.83 7.34 12.71
CA LEU A 32 -12.70 5.95 12.33
C LEU A 32 -13.96 5.20 12.78
N VAL A 33 -14.66 4.56 11.84
CA VAL A 33 -15.85 3.77 12.11
C VAL A 33 -15.78 2.43 11.41
N ASN A 34 -16.39 1.40 11.99
CA ASN A 34 -16.60 0.15 11.29
C ASN A 34 -17.48 0.39 10.07
N GLY A 35 -17.20 -0.33 8.98
CA GLY A 35 -18.10 -0.33 7.85
C GLY A 35 -19.46 -0.98 8.18
N PRO A 36 -20.36 -1.06 7.18
CA PRO A 36 -21.68 -1.67 7.33
C PRO A 36 -21.64 -3.11 7.86
N LYS A 37 -22.79 -3.63 8.29
CA LYS A 37 -22.92 -5.03 8.72
C LYS A 37 -22.36 -5.97 7.64
N ASN A 38 -21.50 -6.91 8.04
CA ASN A 38 -20.76 -7.85 7.18
C ASN A 38 -19.67 -7.22 6.28
N SER A 39 -19.25 -5.98 6.55
CA SER A 39 -18.08 -5.42 5.89
C SER A 39 -16.79 -5.78 6.64
N ASP A 40 -15.73 -6.02 5.86
CA ASP A 40 -14.38 -6.32 6.35
C ASP A 40 -13.44 -5.11 6.28
N TYR A 41 -14.00 -3.89 6.32
CA TYR A 41 -13.24 -2.65 6.23
C TYR A 41 -13.66 -1.62 7.26
N TRP A 42 -12.75 -0.70 7.55
CA TRP A 42 -12.98 0.47 8.37
C TRP A 42 -13.11 1.70 7.48
N ILE A 43 -14.03 2.58 7.82
CA ILE A 43 -14.20 3.87 7.16
C ILE A 43 -13.40 4.89 7.96
N CYS A 44 -12.39 5.46 7.31
CA CYS A 44 -11.58 6.55 7.83
C CYS A 44 -12.03 7.85 7.15
N SER A 45 -12.28 8.91 7.90
CA SER A 45 -12.73 10.19 7.35
C SER A 45 -12.10 11.37 8.08
N GLY A 46 -11.79 12.43 7.34
CA GLY A 46 -11.17 13.66 7.85
C GLY A 46 -9.65 13.51 7.99
N ASN A 47 -8.90 14.37 7.30
CA ASN A 47 -7.43 14.45 7.33
C ASN A 47 -6.73 13.08 7.28
N VAL A 48 -7.22 12.17 6.43
CA VAL A 48 -6.78 10.78 6.43
C VAL A 48 -5.39 10.68 5.82
N SER A 49 -4.48 9.99 6.50
CA SER A 49 -3.16 9.71 5.96
C SER A 49 -2.74 8.27 6.22
N PHE A 50 -2.18 7.65 5.20
CA PHE A 50 -1.63 6.31 5.22
C PHE A 50 -0.14 6.34 4.87
N LYS A 51 0.60 5.40 5.42
CA LYS A 51 1.96 5.10 5.05
C LYS A 51 2.00 3.76 4.35
N HIS A 52 2.67 3.72 3.21
CA HIS A 52 3.04 2.48 2.56
C HIS A 52 4.49 2.62 2.12
N ASN A 53 5.39 1.88 2.77
CA ASN A 53 6.83 2.04 2.64
C ASN A 53 7.31 3.46 3.00
N LYS A 54 7.91 4.17 2.04
CA LYS A 54 8.41 5.54 2.18
C LYS A 54 7.39 6.58 1.69
N THR A 55 6.22 6.14 1.24
CA THR A 55 5.21 6.98 0.63
C THR A 55 4.11 7.31 1.63
N ILE A 56 3.70 8.58 1.66
CA ILE A 56 2.59 9.06 2.50
C ILE A 56 1.42 9.42 1.59
N ILE A 57 0.33 8.68 1.71
CA ILE A 57 -0.88 8.89 0.93
C ILE A 57 -1.88 9.66 1.80
N LYS A 58 -2.29 10.86 1.38
CA LYS A 58 -3.29 11.69 2.06
C LYS A 58 -4.60 11.70 1.27
N CYS A 59 -5.73 11.70 1.96
CA CYS A 59 -7.06 11.75 1.35
C CYS A 59 -8.11 12.30 2.34
N ASP A 60 -9.31 12.60 1.83
CA ASP A 60 -10.40 13.11 2.67
C ASP A 60 -11.12 11.96 3.38
N SER A 61 -11.26 10.80 2.72
CA SER A 61 -11.79 9.57 3.32
C SER A 61 -11.20 8.30 2.68
N SER A 62 -11.34 7.16 3.36
CA SER A 62 -10.82 5.88 2.90
C SER A 62 -11.57 4.68 3.47
N HIS A 63 -11.69 3.62 2.67
CA HIS A 63 -12.02 2.29 3.17
C HIS A 63 -10.73 1.49 3.36
N HIS A 64 -10.42 1.17 4.62
CA HIS A 64 -9.21 0.44 4.99
C HIS A 64 -9.53 -1.03 5.29
N TYR A 65 -8.99 -1.93 4.47
CA TYR A 65 -9.12 -3.39 4.56
C TYR A 65 -7.86 -3.96 5.19
N MET A 66 -7.83 -4.08 6.52
CA MET A 66 -6.66 -4.60 7.24
C MET A 66 -6.29 -6.04 6.83
N LYS A 67 -7.29 -6.90 6.61
CA LYS A 67 -7.08 -8.32 6.23
C LYS A 67 -6.36 -8.47 4.88
N ASN A 68 -6.65 -7.58 3.95
CA ASN A 68 -6.17 -7.65 2.57
C ASN A 68 -5.01 -6.70 2.30
N ASN A 69 -4.52 -6.00 3.32
CA ASN A 69 -3.51 -4.94 3.20
C ASN A 69 -3.85 -3.95 2.07
N LYS A 70 -5.11 -3.49 2.04
CA LYS A 70 -5.66 -2.69 0.96
C LYS A 70 -6.36 -1.45 1.52
N MET A 71 -6.22 -0.32 0.84
CA MET A 71 -7.01 0.86 1.10
C MET A 71 -7.66 1.35 -0.19
N ILE A 72 -8.85 1.93 -0.09
CA ILE A 72 -9.50 2.64 -1.19
C ILE A 72 -9.68 4.08 -0.71
N ALA A 73 -8.93 5.01 -1.31
CA ALA A 73 -8.97 6.43 -0.95
C ALA A 73 -10.02 7.18 -1.78
N PHE A 74 -10.64 8.19 -1.18
CA PHE A 74 -11.66 9.04 -1.79
C PHE A 74 -11.39 10.52 -1.49
N GLY A 75 -11.87 11.41 -2.37
CA GLY A 75 -11.71 12.86 -2.25
C GLY A 75 -10.36 13.37 -2.77
N ASN A 76 -9.78 14.36 -2.08
CA ASN A 76 -8.50 14.97 -2.45
C ASN A 76 -7.31 14.05 -2.16
N ILE A 77 -7.01 13.14 -3.09
CA ILE A 77 -5.93 12.17 -2.96
C ILE A 77 -4.58 12.81 -3.33
N ARG A 78 -3.59 12.67 -2.45
CA ARG A 78 -2.20 13.12 -2.66
C ARG A 78 -1.24 12.01 -2.23
N ILE A 79 -0.18 11.78 -3.01
CA ILE A 79 0.81 10.70 -2.82
C ILE A 79 2.20 11.31 -2.74
#